data_AF-A0A0D2P1K6-F1
#
_entry.id   AF-A0A0D2P1K6-F1
#
_cell.length_a   1.000
_cell.length_b   1.000
_cell.length_c   1.000
_cell.angle_alpha   90.00
_cell.angle_beta   90.00
_cell.angle_gamma   90.00
#
_symmetry.space_group_name_H-M   'P 1'
#
loop_
_entity.id
_entity.type
_entity.pdbx_description
1 polymer ?
#
loop_
_entity_poly.entity_id
_entity_poly.type
_entity_poly.pdbx_seq_one_letter_code
_entity_poly.pdbx_strand_id
1 'polypeptide(L)' 'MHISLLSSSILLAIPLASAQLNLWARASKKIYFGTATDNPELIDAPYFKQLKNIQDFGQLTPFRLIIAY' A
#
# COMPACT_ATOMS: atom_id res chain seq x y z
N MET A 1 41.20 6.67 6.53
CA MET A 1 40.04 6.63 5.60
C MET A 1 38.92 7.45 6.22
N HIS A 2 38.81 8.72 5.85
CA HIS A 2 37.69 9.57 6.27
C HIS A 2 36.52 9.31 5.32
N ILE A 3 35.61 8.42 5.70
CA ILE A 3 34.36 8.21 4.98
C ILE A 3 33.51 9.46 5.27
N SER A 4 33.36 10.31 4.26
CA SER A 4 32.67 11.60 4.36
C SER A 4 31.21 11.40 4.80
N LEU A 5 30.86 11.94 5.98
CA LEU A 5 29.51 11.91 6.57
C LEU A 5 28.44 12.57 5.69
N LEU A 6 28.86 13.40 4.72
CA LEU A 6 27.97 14.12 3.81
C LEU A 6 27.27 13.20 2.80
N SER A 7 27.77 11.99 2.58
CA SER A 7 27.18 11.05 1.62
C SER A 7 26.02 10.23 2.20
N SER A 8 25.84 10.18 3.53
CA SER A 8 24.80 9.35 4.18
C SER A 8 23.42 10.01 4.23
N SER A 9 23.33 11.33 4.05
CA SER A 9 22.07 12.07 4.15
C SER A 9 21.11 11.82 2.99
N ILE A 10 21.65 11.44 1.82
CA ILE A 10 20.86 11.19 0.59
C ILE A 10 20.08 9.87 0.68
N LEU A 11 20.58 8.88 1.43
CA LEU A 11 19.91 7.59 1.57
C LEU A 11 18.62 7.67 2.41
N LEU A 12 18.53 8.66 3.32
CA LEU A 12 17.34 8.95 4.13
C LEU A 12 16.23 9.69 3.37
N ALA A 13 16.53 10.21 2.18
CA ALA A 13 15.57 10.93 1.33
C ALA A 13 14.92 10.02 0.27
N ILE A 14 15.33 8.75 0.19
CA ILE A 14 14.66 7.77 -0.65
C ILE A 14 13.33 7.44 0.05
N PRO A 15 12.17 7.66 -0.58
CA PRO A 15 10.91 7.24 0.01
C PRO A 15 11.03 5.76 0.38
N LEU A 16 10.79 5.46 1.66
CA LEU A 16 10.66 4.09 2.19
C LEU A 16 9.74 3.34 1.22
N ALA A 17 10.27 2.32 0.56
CA ALA A 17 9.71 1.72 -0.65
C ALA A 17 8.16 1.65 -0.62
N SER A 18 7.50 2.42 -1.51
CA SER A 18 6.07 2.31 -1.76
C SER A 18 5.88 1.33 -2.92
N ALA A 19 5.07 0.29 -2.72
CA ALA A 19 4.90 -0.76 -3.71
C ALA A 19 4.17 -0.24 -4.98
N GLN A 20 3.28 0.73 -4.83
CA GLN A 20 2.47 1.34 -5.90
C GLN A 20 1.79 0.29 -6.79
N LEU A 21 1.22 -0.75 -6.17
CA LEU A 21 0.80 -1.97 -6.86
C LEU A 21 -0.22 -1.70 -7.99
N ASN A 22 -1.20 -0.84 -7.75
CA ASN A 22 -2.19 -0.48 -8.77
C ASN A 22 -1.58 0.34 -9.91
N LEU A 23 -0.61 1.21 -9.61
CA LEU A 23 0.15 1.93 -10.65
C LEU A 23 0.86 0.94 -11.59
N TRP A 24 1.58 -0.03 -11.04
CA TRP A 24 2.29 -1.04 -11.83
C TRP A 24 1.36 -2.02 -12.55
N ALA A 25 0.23 -2.37 -11.94
CA ALA A 25 -0.79 -3.19 -12.58
C ALA A 25 -1.35 -2.49 -13.83
N ARG A 26 -1.68 -1.19 -13.72
CA ARG A 26 -2.14 -0.38 -14.86
C ARG A 26 -1.06 -0.23 -15.93
N ALA A 27 0.20 0.00 -15.53
CA ALA A 27 1.34 0.01 -16.45
C ALA A 27 1.49 -1.33 -17.21
N SER A 28 1.12 -2.43 -16.55
CA SER A 28 1.10 -3.79 -17.12
C SER A 28 -0.21 -4.13 -17.85
N LYS A 29 -1.01 -3.13 -18.22
CA LYS A 29 -2.31 -3.28 -18.93
C LYS A 29 -3.39 -4.06 -18.16
N LYS A 30 -3.28 -4.17 -16.83
CA LYS A 30 -4.40 -4.61 -15.98
C LYS A 30 -5.32 -3.43 -15.70
N ILE A 31 -6.60 -3.71 -15.41
CA ILE A 31 -7.58 -2.66 -15.10
C ILE A 31 -7.27 -2.04 -13.73
N TYR A 32 -6.97 -2.88 -12.73
CA TYR A 32 -6.60 -2.46 -11.38
C TYR A 32 -5.79 -3.54 -10.66
N PHE A 33 -5.11 -3.14 -9.58
CA PHE A 33 -4.75 -4.02 -8.46
C PHE A 33 -5.70 -3.68 -7.29
N GLY A 34 -6.29 -4.68 -6.65
CA GLY A 34 -7.31 -4.46 -5.61
C GLY A 34 -7.10 -5.35 -4.39
N THR A 35 -7.88 -5.07 -3.34
CA THR A 35 -7.89 -5.87 -2.11
C THR A 35 -9.31 -6.11 -1.62
N ALA A 36 -9.51 -7.20 -0.88
CA ALA A 36 -10.72 -7.40 -0.10
C ALA A 36 -10.63 -6.65 1.24
N THR A 37 -11.77 -6.29 1.82
CA THR A 37 -11.88 -5.72 3.18
C THR A 37 -13.25 -6.02 3.77
N ASP A 38 -13.38 -6.00 5.10
CA ASP A 38 -14.64 -6.17 5.84
C ASP A 38 -14.91 -4.96 6.77
N ASN A 39 -16.17 -4.75 7.15
CA ASN A 39 -16.63 -3.66 8.01
C ASN A 39 -15.85 -3.51 9.33
N PRO A 40 -15.51 -4.60 10.07
CA PRO A 40 -14.79 -4.49 11.33
C PRO A 40 -13.36 -3.94 11.19
N GLU A 41 -12.76 -4.02 9.99
CA GLU A 41 -11.38 -3.57 9.75
C GLU A 41 -11.31 -2.05 9.57
N LEU A 42 -12.44 -1.40 9.24
CA LEU A 42 -12.48 0.03 8.90
C LEU A 42 -12.28 0.96 10.10
N ILE A 43 -12.34 0.44 11.33
CA ILE A 43 -12.05 1.20 12.55
C ILE A 43 -10.55 1.28 12.85
N ASP A 44 -9.73 0.42 12.24
CA ASP A 44 -8.27 0.47 12.35
C ASP A 44 -7.75 1.61 11.47
N ALA A 45 -7.34 2.71 12.11
CA ALA A 45 -6.91 3.92 11.40
C ALA A 45 -5.66 3.71 10.52
N PRO A 46 -4.57 3.07 10.98
CA PRO A 46 -3.46 2.66 10.12
C PRO A 46 -3.88 1.82 8.91
N TYR A 47 -4.72 0.80 9.12
CA TYR A 47 -5.23 -0.04 8.03
C TYR A 47 -6.05 0.76 7.04
N PHE A 48 -7.02 1.54 7.52
CA PHE A 48 -7.90 2.35 6.67
C PHE A 48 -7.14 3.41 5.89
N LYS A 49 -6.08 3.98 6.48
CA LYS A 49 -5.18 4.91 5.78
C LYS A 49 -4.50 4.23 4.58
N GLN A 50 -4.01 3.01 4.74
CA GLN A 50 -3.39 2.25 3.65
C GLN A 50 -4.43 1.75 2.64
N LEU A 51 -5.60 1.31 3.09
CA LEU A 51 -6.72 0.87 2.23
C LEU A 51 -7.13 1.96 1.23
N LYS A 52 -7.07 3.22 1.64
CA LYS A 52 -7.39 4.39 0.80
C LYS A 52 -6.27 4.81 -0.16
N ASN A 53 -5.08 4.18 -0.10
CA ASN A 53 -3.99 4.51 -0.99
C ASN A 53 -4.24 3.97 -2.41
N ILE A 54 -4.77 4.81 -3.29
CA ILE A 54 -5.12 4.45 -4.67
C ILE A 54 -3.92 4.07 -5.56
N GLN A 55 -2.69 4.39 -5.13
CA GLN A 55 -1.48 3.93 -5.83
C GLN A 55 -1.26 2.44 -5.62
N ASP A 56 -1.71 1.88 -4.48
CA ASP A 56 -1.63 0.46 -4.17
C ASP A 56 -2.93 -0.27 -4.50
N PHE A 57 -4.09 0.28 -4.13
CA PHE A 57 -5.39 -0.38 -4.31
C PHE A 57 -6.35 0.49 -5.13
N GLY A 58 -6.57 0.09 -6.39
CA GLY A 58 -7.51 0.72 -7.31
C GLY A 58 -8.92 0.14 -7.27
N GLN A 59 -9.14 -0.95 -6.53
CA GLN A 59 -10.45 -1.58 -6.38
C GLN A 59 -10.57 -2.26 -5.01
N LEU A 60 -11.77 -2.20 -4.43
CA LEU A 60 -12.11 -2.85 -3.17
C LEU A 60 -13.24 -3.86 -3.39
N THR A 61 -13.05 -5.06 -2.86
CA THR A 61 -14.09 -6.10 -2.85
C THR A 61 -14.62 -6.25 -1.43
N PRO A 62 -15.92 -6.04 -1.16
CA PRO A 62 -16.50 -6.33 0.13
C PRO A 62 -16.36 -7.82 0.44
N PHE A 63 -15.74 -8.12 1.58
CA PHE A 63 -15.72 -9.46 2.14
C PHE A 63 -16.63 -9.49 3.38
N ARG A 64 -17.24 -10.64 3.62
CA ARG A 64 -17.99 -10.91 4.84
C ARG A 64 -17.53 -12.26 5.36
N LEU A 65 -16.91 -12.26 6.53
CA LEU A 65 -16.62 -13.51 7.22
C LEU A 65 -17.93 -14.02 7.86
N ILE A 66 -18.65 -14.90 7.16
CA ILE A 66 -19.78 -15.63 7.76
C ILE A 66 -19.16 -16.75 8.60
N ILE A 67 -19.06 -16.53 9.91
CA ILE A 67 -18.80 -17.62 10.84
C ILE A 67 -20.10 -18.41 10.92
N ALA A 68 -20.19 -19.50 10.17
CA ALA A 68 -21.22 -20.51 10.35
C ALA A 68 -20.87 -21.26 11.64
N TYR A 69 -21.63 -20.98 12.70
CA TYR A 69 -21.68 -21.79 13.90
C TYR A 69 -22.78 -22.85 13.74
#